data_AF-S2EVM7-F1
#
_entry.id   AF-S2EVM7-F1
#
_cell.length_a   1.000
_cell.length_b   1.000
_cell.length_c   1.000
_cell.angle_alpha   90.00
_cell.angle_beta   90.00
_cell.angle_gamma   90.00
#
_symmetry.space_group_name_H-M   'P 1'
#
loop_
_entity.id
_entity.type
_entity.pdbx_description
1 polymer ?
#
loop_
_entity_poly.entity_id
_entity_poly.type
_entity_poly.pdbx_seq_one_letter_code
_entity_poly.pdbx_strand_id
1 'polypeptide(L)'
;MSRPTIVRTFEKVVQSCPVPIIVAGGKKIPERDALQLTFNAIKGGAVGVDMGRNIWQSDNPVAMIRAVRSIVHGNATVDQAFKMYQALRNEI
;
A
#
# COMPACT_ATOMS: atom_id res chain seq x y z
N MET A 1 -27.31 2.60 8.82
CA MET A 1 -26.77 1.53 7.94
C MET A 1 -25.25 1.58 7.98
N SER A 2 -24.63 0.61 8.64
CA SER A 2 -23.17 0.49 8.77
C SER A 2 -22.54 0.13 7.42
N ARG A 3 -21.52 0.89 7.01
CA ARG A 3 -20.76 0.62 5.77
C ARG A 3 -20.25 -0.82 5.76
N PRO A 4 -20.36 -1.58 4.65
CA PRO A 4 -19.87 -2.93 4.59
C PRO A 4 -18.35 -2.93 4.80
N THR A 5 -17.88 -3.75 5.73
CA THR A 5 -16.47 -3.86 6.13
C THR A 5 -15.67 -4.43 4.95
N ILE A 6 -15.01 -3.55 4.19
CA ILE A 6 -14.22 -3.82 2.97
C ILE A 6 -13.29 -5.05 3.10
N VAL A 7 -12.75 -5.29 4.31
CA VAL A 7 -11.79 -6.38 4.58
C VAL A 7 -12.38 -7.77 4.27
N ARG A 8 -13.65 -8.02 4.61
CA ARG A 8 -14.29 -9.32 4.39
C ARG A 8 -14.69 -9.57 2.93
N THR A 9 -14.68 -8.52 2.11
CA THR A 9 -15.05 -8.55 0.69
C THR A 9 -13.82 -8.73 -0.19
N PHE A 10 -12.68 -8.11 0.16
CA PHE A 10 -11.49 -8.15 -0.69
C PHE A 10 -10.87 -9.55 -0.80
N GLU A 11 -10.75 -10.29 0.32
CA GLU A 11 -10.23 -11.66 0.31
C GLU A 11 -11.07 -12.59 -0.58
N LYS A 12 -12.40 -12.42 -0.59
CA LYS A 12 -13.28 -13.18 -1.48
C LYS A 12 -13.02 -12.88 -2.96
N VAL A 13 -12.77 -11.61 -3.29
CA VAL A 13 -12.41 -11.20 -4.66
C VAL A 13 -11.12 -11.88 -5.08
N VAL A 14 -10.08 -11.84 -4.24
CA VAL A 14 -8.80 -12.52 -4.49
C VAL A 14 -8.99 -14.03 -4.66
N GLN A 15 -9.73 -14.68 -3.77
CA GLN A 15 -10.01 -16.13 -3.84
C GLN A 15 -10.80 -16.55 -5.07
N SER A 16 -11.65 -15.66 -5.61
CA SER A 16 -12.46 -15.94 -6.80
C SER A 16 -11.74 -15.71 -8.13
N CYS A 17 -10.57 -15.05 -8.12
CA CYS A 17 -9.84 -14.68 -9.32
C CYS A 17 -8.72 -15.68 -9.60
N PRO A 18 -8.72 -16.39 -10.74
CA PRO A 18 -7.71 -17.40 -11.05
C PRO A 18 -6.36 -16.80 -11.48
N VAL A 19 -6.26 -15.47 -11.60
CA VAL A 19 -5.05 -14.75 -12.04
C VAL A 19 -4.62 -13.72 -11.00
N PRO A 20 -3.34 -13.29 -11.00
CA PRO A 20 -2.82 -12.37 -9.99
C PRO A 20 -3.57 -11.02 -9.95
N ILE A 21 -3.87 -10.55 -8.73
CA ILE A 21 -4.53 -9.26 -8.50
C ILE A 21 -3.53 -8.22 -7.98
N ILE A 22 -3.61 -7.01 -8.54
CA ILE A 22 -2.89 -5.82 -8.08
C ILE A 22 -3.91 -4.77 -7.65
N VAL A 23 -3.65 -4.04 -6.56
CA VAL A 23 -4.55 -2.98 -6.05
C VAL A 23 -4.08 -1.60 -6.52
N ALA A 24 -4.99 -0.85 -7.15
CA ALA A 24 -4.74 0.52 -7.55
C ALA A 24 -4.69 1.46 -6.33
N GLY A 25 -3.77 2.42 -6.33
CA GLY A 25 -3.58 3.35 -5.21
C GLY A 25 -4.73 4.34 -4.97
N GLY A 26 -5.60 4.58 -5.95
CA GLY A 26 -6.72 5.53 -5.80
C GLY A 26 -6.28 7.00 -5.75
N LYS A 27 -7.07 7.85 -5.09
CA LYS A 27 -6.78 9.28 -4.89
C LYS A 27 -5.59 9.47 -3.94
N LYS A 28 -4.94 10.64 -3.98
CA LYS A 28 -3.91 10.99 -3.00
C LYS A 28 -4.51 10.97 -1.59
N ILE A 29 -3.82 10.27 -0.70
CA ILE A 29 -4.08 10.19 0.74
C ILE A 29 -2.75 10.40 1.48
N PRO A 30 -2.76 10.61 2.82
CA PRO A 30 -1.53 10.66 3.60
C PRO A 30 -0.66 9.42 3.37
N GLU A 31 0.66 9.58 3.40
CA GLU A 31 1.62 8.53 3.07
C GLU A 31 1.47 7.30 3.96
N ARG A 32 1.24 7.51 5.27
CA ARG A 32 0.98 6.41 6.21
C ARG A 32 -0.28 5.62 5.83
N ASP A 33 -1.32 6.29 5.35
CA ASP A 33 -2.56 5.63 4.94
C ASP A 33 -2.37 4.87 3.61
N ALA A 34 -1.55 5.39 2.69
CA ALA A 34 -1.16 4.67 1.47
C ALA A 34 -0.32 3.42 1.79
N LEU A 35 0.57 3.49 2.78
CA LEU A 35 1.30 2.31 3.28
C LEU A 35 0.36 1.30 3.97
N GLN A 36 -0.64 1.78 4.73
CA GLN A 36 -1.67 0.91 5.31
C GLN A 36 -2.51 0.22 4.23
N LEU A 37 -2.87 0.93 3.16
CA LEU A 37 -3.56 0.36 2.00
C LEU A 37 -2.69 -0.73 1.34
N THR A 38 -1.40 -0.45 1.13
CA THR A 38 -0.44 -1.43 0.59
C THR A 38 -0.39 -2.69 1.46
N PHE A 39 -0.21 -2.53 2.77
CA PHE A 39 -0.13 -3.64 3.70
C PHE A 39 -1.42 -4.48 3.71
N ASN A 40 -2.58 -3.83 3.72
CA ASN A 40 -3.87 -4.53 3.70
C ASN A 40 -4.10 -5.26 2.37
N ALA A 41 -3.69 -4.69 1.24
CA ALA A 41 -3.78 -5.32 -0.07
C ALA A 41 -2.94 -6.61 -0.12
N ILE A 42 -1.67 -6.54 0.27
CA ILE A 42 -0.77 -7.70 0.31
C ILE A 42 -1.27 -8.75 1.30
N LYS A 43 -1.66 -8.34 2.51
CA LYS A 43 -2.22 -9.25 3.52
C LYS A 43 -3.51 -9.93 3.05
N GLY A 44 -4.32 -9.22 2.25
CA GLY A 44 -5.55 -9.74 1.65
C GLY A 44 -5.33 -10.65 0.44
N GLY A 45 -4.07 -10.89 0.03
CA GLY A 45 -3.69 -11.81 -1.05
C GLY A 45 -3.46 -11.15 -2.41
N ALA A 46 -3.43 -9.82 -2.50
CA ALA A 46 -2.91 -9.16 -3.70
C ALA A 46 -1.41 -9.47 -3.86
N VAL A 47 -0.95 -9.58 -5.11
CA VAL A 47 0.48 -9.81 -5.40
C VAL A 47 1.28 -8.51 -5.49
N GLY A 48 0.60 -7.35 -5.46
CA GLY A 48 1.24 -6.05 -5.62
C GLY A 48 0.27 -4.88 -5.57
N VAL A 49 0.81 -3.68 -5.81
CA VAL A 49 0.06 -2.44 -5.93
C VAL A 49 0.47 -1.66 -7.18
N ASP A 50 -0.48 -0.96 -7.78
CA ASP A 50 -0.26 -0.01 -8.88
C ASP A 50 -0.55 1.40 -8.37
N MET A 51 0.50 2.05 -7.85
CA MET A 51 0.39 3.33 -7.17
C MET A 51 0.86 4.48 -8.05
N GLY A 52 -0.10 5.27 -8.51
CA GLY A 52 0.17 6.51 -9.21
C GLY A 52 0.29 7.72 -8.28
N ARG A 53 -0.83 8.41 -8.05
CA ARG A 53 -0.91 9.66 -7.25
C ARG A 53 -0.23 9.58 -5.89
N ASN A 54 -0.34 8.45 -5.20
CA ASN A 54 0.31 8.25 -3.89
C ASN A 54 1.84 8.17 -3.93
N ILE A 55 2.43 8.03 -5.12
CA ILE A 55 3.88 8.13 -5.34
C ILE A 55 4.25 9.54 -5.79
N TRP A 56 3.82 9.98 -6.98
CA TRP A 56 4.34 11.21 -7.57
C TRP A 56 3.79 12.50 -6.95
N GLN A 57 2.71 12.45 -6.16
CA GLN A 57 2.21 13.59 -5.38
C GLN A 57 2.63 13.52 -3.91
N SER A 58 3.50 12.58 -3.53
CA SER A 58 4.10 12.55 -2.19
C SER A 58 5.17 13.62 -2.07
N ASP A 59 5.39 14.13 -0.86
CA ASP A 59 6.47 15.08 -0.55
C ASP A 59 7.85 14.53 -0.92
N ASN A 60 8.03 13.20 -0.88
CA ASN A 60 9.25 12.54 -1.34
C ASN A 60 8.90 11.23 -2.08
N PRO A 61 8.75 11.28 -3.43
CA PRO A 61 8.34 10.12 -4.22
C PRO A 61 9.31 8.93 -4.12
N VAL A 62 10.62 9.20 -4.03
CA VAL A 62 11.64 8.14 -3.94
C VAL A 62 11.56 7.41 -2.61
N ALA A 63 11.44 8.14 -1.50
CA ALA A 63 11.22 7.56 -0.18
C ALA A 63 9.92 6.72 -0.15
N MET A 64 8.86 7.21 -0.79
CA MET A 64 7.58 6.51 -0.85
C MET A 64 7.66 5.20 -1.66
N ILE A 65 8.35 5.20 -2.81
CA ILE A 65 8.60 3.97 -3.60
C ILE A 65 9.34 2.93 -2.75
N ARG A 66 10.39 3.34 -2.03
CA ARG A 66 11.19 2.44 -1.18
C ARG A 66 10.36 1.88 -0.02
N ALA A 67 9.53 2.72 0.61
CA ALA A 67 8.61 2.28 1.67
C ALA A 67 7.56 1.28 1.16
N VAL A 68 6.89 1.55 0.03
CA VAL A 68 5.95 0.62 -0.61
C VAL A 68 6.63 -0.70 -0.96
N ARG A 69 7.82 -0.64 -1.58
CA ARG A 69 8.63 -1.81 -1.93
C ARG A 69 8.94 -2.67 -0.69
N SER A 70 9.24 -2.05 0.45
CA SER A 70 9.54 -2.78 1.69
C SER A 70 8.35 -3.63 2.18
N ILE A 71 7.11 -3.18 1.92
CA ILE A 71 5.91 -3.95 2.24
C ILE A 71 5.71 -5.07 1.21
N VAL A 72 5.72 -4.73 -0.08
CA VAL A 72 5.40 -5.67 -1.18
C VAL A 72 6.43 -6.80 -1.31
N HIS A 73 7.72 -6.49 -1.14
CA HIS A 73 8.81 -7.44 -1.37
C HIS A 73 9.63 -7.78 -0.12
N GLY A 74 9.40 -7.08 1.00
CA GLY A 74 10.20 -7.22 2.22
C GLY A 74 9.40 -7.58 3.47
N ASN A 75 8.10 -7.83 3.36
CA ASN A 75 7.20 -8.14 4.48
C ASN A 75 7.22 -7.11 5.62
N ALA A 76 7.60 -5.85 5.33
CA ALA A 76 7.62 -4.80 6.34
C ALA A 76 6.21 -4.49 6.86
N THR A 77 6.11 -4.19 8.16
CA THR A 77 4.89 -3.62 8.74
C THR A 77 4.70 -2.18 8.29
N VAL A 78 3.49 -1.64 8.45
CA VAL A 78 3.19 -0.23 8.16
C VAL A 78 4.10 0.71 8.93
N ASP A 79 4.37 0.42 10.20
CA ASP A 79 5.22 1.26 11.05
C ASP A 79 6.70 1.21 10.62
N GLN A 80 7.20 0.03 10.23
CA GLN A 80 8.56 -0.12 9.68
C GLN A 80 8.72 0.65 8.36
N ALA A 81 7.75 0.51 7.45
CA ALA A 81 7.76 1.20 6.16
C ALA A 81 7.63 2.73 6.35
N PHE A 82 6.78 3.18 7.27
CA PHE A 82 6.60 4.61 7.53
C PHE A 82 7.81 5.23 8.22
N LYS A 83 8.48 4.50 9.12
CA LYS A 83 9.77 4.91 9.70
C LYS A 83 10.83 5.04 8.60
N MET A 84 10.89 4.09 7.66
CA MET A 84 11.79 4.16 6.51
C MET A 84 11.48 5.39 5.63
N TYR A 85 10.21 5.66 5.31
CA TYR A 85 9.81 6.85 4.57
C TYR A 85 10.28 8.13 5.26
N GLN A 86 10.07 8.26 6.57
CA GLN A 86 10.50 9.45 7.32
C GLN A 86 12.02 9.62 7.37
N ALA A 87 12.78 8.54 7.54
CA ALA A 87 14.23 8.59 7.52
C ALA A 87 14.75 9.11 6.16
N LEU A 88 14.28 8.49 5.07
CA LEU A 88 14.70 8.84 3.71
C LEU A 88 14.21 10.20 3.24
N ARG A 89 13.05 10.64 3.74
CA ARG A 89 12.52 11.99 3.47
C ARG A 89 13.49 13.07 3.96
N ASN A 90 14.18 12.83 5.07
CA ASN A 90 15.04 13.80 5.73
C ASN A 90 16.50 13.76 5.24
N GLU A 91 16.83 12.84 4.32
CA GLU A 91 18.17 12.67 3.74
C GLU A 91 18.38 13.46 2.44
N ILE A 92 17.32 14.06 1.87
CA ILE A 92 17.32 14.77 0.59
C ILE A 92 16.89 16.22 0.80
#